data_AF-A0A520IHN1-F1
#
_entry.id   AF-A0A520IHN1-F1
#
_cell.length_a   1.000
_cell.length_b   1.000
_cell.length_c   1.000
_cell.angle_alpha   90.00
_cell.angle_beta   90.00
_cell.angle_gamma   90.00
#
_symmetry.space_group_name_H-M   'P 1'
#
loop_
_entity.id
_entity.type
_entity.pdbx_description
1 polymer ?
#
loop_
_entity_poly.entity_id
_entity_poly.type
_entity_poly.pdbx_seq_one_letter_code
_entity_poly.pdbx_strand_id
1 'polypeptide(L)'
;MITTIAHLVRDLQVEENKKLATFNIQHPGTIGKMYEGLTSALLDLAIPVGFDVQVVTGFSEDVKGNLSPQADVMVVYGEGKKIPYTDDLVWPIRQVIAVLEIKKTLYGRELVDGLEKMKKVYELDLEARRSACKVSSIDLSLAVQAFAILTGYYPKSDSEAQALPNEMGIVFDMFKEEQLGPVRVILGYDGYNSELGLRNGVMEKIKAVPDLIDWPVMIPSLIICQNYSIVKRNGQPYCSKLTPEGYWPLLASTSKNPMKILLEQVWTKLTTTFKSSINMDDTLEMEHLSPLLACKFPVIKFERVPMYEQVDSTDEQLKRNIISVWAPESININESTLINKACCGDIDVTDIELQNWATTNGLDLKKVCENLVAKRFLVWSSATTLRPINAEVITVITSEGTLHSAVNPDLFGLWLARRLGSDK
;
A
#
# COMPACT_ATOMS: atom_id res chain seq x y z
N MET A 1 -14.52 4.55 22.41
CA MET A 1 -15.53 3.58 21.93
C MET A 1 -14.81 2.73 20.91
N ILE A 2 -14.77 1.42 21.10
CA ILE A 2 -14.11 0.50 20.16
C ILE A 2 -15.06 0.35 18.97
N THR A 3 -14.67 0.91 17.82
CA THR A 3 -15.49 0.84 16.59
C THR A 3 -14.95 -0.14 15.58
N THR A 4 -13.70 -0.59 15.71
CA THR A 4 -12.99 -1.45 14.75
C THR A 4 -12.04 -2.41 15.46
N ILE A 5 -11.64 -3.51 14.79
CA ILE A 5 -10.58 -4.42 15.29
C ILE A 5 -9.27 -3.65 15.49
N ALA A 6 -8.93 -2.75 14.56
CA ALA A 6 -7.72 -1.94 14.67
C ALA A 6 -7.74 -1.01 15.91
N HIS A 7 -8.90 -0.48 16.31
CA HIS A 7 -9.03 0.28 17.55
C HIS A 7 -8.85 -0.61 18.78
N LEU A 8 -9.42 -1.81 18.79
CA LEU A 8 -9.20 -2.77 19.88
C LEU A 8 -7.71 -3.13 20.02
N VAL A 9 -7.06 -3.50 18.91
CA VAL A 9 -5.64 -3.87 18.90
C VAL A 9 -4.76 -2.71 19.33
N ARG A 10 -5.08 -1.48 18.89
CA ARG A 10 -4.38 -0.26 19.33
C ARG A 10 -4.53 -0.02 20.83
N ASP A 11 -5.74 -0.11 21.36
CA ASP A 11 -6.00 0.13 22.79
C ASP A 11 -5.28 -0.92 23.64
N LEU A 12 -5.28 -2.19 23.21
CA LEU A 12 -4.49 -3.25 23.82
C LEU A 12 -2.98 -2.94 23.77
N GLN A 13 -2.46 -2.52 22.61
CA GLN A 13 -1.06 -2.14 22.47
C GLN A 13 -0.67 -1.03 23.46
N VAL A 14 -1.50 0.00 23.58
CA VAL A 14 -1.25 1.13 24.49
C VAL A 14 -1.22 0.67 25.95
N GLU A 15 -2.18 -0.15 26.37
CA GLU A 15 -2.24 -0.64 27.75
C GLU A 15 -1.13 -1.63 28.08
N GLU A 16 -0.83 -2.57 27.18
CA GLU A 16 0.26 -3.52 27.39
C GLU A 16 1.63 -2.82 27.37
N ASN A 17 1.85 -1.85 26.49
CA ASN A 17 3.09 -1.05 26.49
C ASN A 17 3.29 -0.31 27.83
N LYS A 18 2.22 0.27 28.41
CA LYS A 18 2.29 0.88 29.74
C LYS A 18 2.70 -0.13 30.80
N LYS A 19 2.15 -1.36 30.78
CA LYS A 19 2.55 -2.43 31.70
C LYS A 19 4.02 -2.80 31.53
N LEU A 20 4.48 -3.00 30.30
CA LEU A 20 5.89 -3.31 30.00
C LEU A 20 6.83 -2.22 30.55
N ALA A 21 6.45 -0.95 30.45
CA ALA A 21 7.22 0.17 30.98
C ALA A 21 7.31 0.20 32.53
N THR A 22 6.41 -0.47 33.26
CA THR A 22 6.47 -0.57 34.73
C THR A 22 7.46 -1.62 35.23
N PHE A 23 7.86 -2.57 34.39
CA PHE A 23 8.88 -3.55 34.77
C PHE A 23 10.26 -2.88 34.81
N ASN A 24 10.92 -2.91 35.96
CA ASN A 24 12.28 -2.38 36.12
C ASN A 24 13.34 -3.35 35.59
N ILE A 25 13.25 -3.69 34.31
CA ILE A 25 14.22 -4.53 33.61
C ILE A 25 15.23 -3.59 32.93
N GLN A 26 16.52 -3.80 33.21
CA GLN A 26 17.61 -2.98 32.65
C GLN A 26 18.36 -3.69 31.53
N HIS A 27 18.15 -4.99 31.34
CA HIS A 27 18.85 -5.78 30.34
C HIS A 27 18.29 -5.52 28.93
N PRO A 28 19.04 -4.90 28.01
CA PRO A 28 18.51 -4.43 26.72
C PRO A 28 17.88 -5.54 25.86
N GLY A 29 18.50 -6.72 25.82
CA GLY A 29 17.98 -7.85 25.04
C GLY A 29 16.66 -8.41 25.59
N THR A 30 16.45 -8.33 26.91
CA THR A 30 15.18 -8.76 27.52
C THR A 30 14.07 -7.77 27.21
N ILE A 31 14.40 -6.47 27.24
CA ILE A 31 13.49 -5.40 26.84
C ILE A 31 13.07 -5.59 25.37
N GLY A 32 14.01 -5.83 24.45
CA GLY A 32 13.71 -6.12 23.05
C GLY A 32 12.68 -7.25 22.89
N LYS A 33 12.97 -8.41 23.47
CA LYS A 33 12.07 -9.58 23.47
C LYS A 33 10.67 -9.31 24.00
N MET A 34 10.52 -8.42 24.98
CA MET A 34 9.19 -8.04 25.50
C MET A 34 8.35 -7.33 24.43
N TYR A 35 8.94 -6.40 23.69
CA TYR A 35 8.27 -5.65 22.63
C TYR A 35 8.03 -6.50 21.37
N GLU A 36 8.96 -7.39 21.05
CA GLU A 36 8.82 -8.41 20.01
C GLU A 36 7.64 -9.34 20.31
N GLY A 37 7.57 -9.85 21.55
CA GLY A 37 6.50 -10.72 22.02
C GLY A 37 5.13 -10.04 22.03
N LEU A 38 5.05 -8.79 22.48
CA LEU A 38 3.82 -8.00 22.41
C LEU A 38 3.36 -7.83 20.97
N THR A 39 4.27 -7.45 20.07
CA THR A 39 3.92 -7.25 18.65
C THR A 39 3.46 -8.55 18.00
N SER A 40 4.13 -9.67 18.32
CA SER A 40 3.75 -11.00 17.82
C SER A 40 2.35 -11.39 18.27
N ALA A 41 2.03 -11.22 19.56
CA ALA A 41 0.72 -11.54 20.11
C ALA A 41 -0.41 -10.68 19.52
N LEU A 42 -0.15 -9.39 19.28
CA LEU A 42 -1.12 -8.49 18.66
C LEU A 42 -1.40 -8.86 17.20
N LEU A 43 -0.37 -9.22 16.44
CA LEU A 43 -0.53 -9.69 15.05
C LEU A 43 -1.26 -11.03 14.99
N ASP A 44 -0.89 -11.98 15.86
CA ASP A 44 -1.52 -13.30 15.92
C ASP A 44 -3.03 -13.17 16.23
N LEU A 45 -3.39 -12.28 17.15
CA LEU A 45 -4.79 -11.97 17.47
C LEU A 45 -5.53 -11.31 16.29
N ALA A 46 -4.85 -10.48 15.51
CA ALA A 46 -5.46 -9.69 14.44
C ALA A 46 -5.56 -10.45 13.11
N ILE A 47 -4.77 -11.49 12.89
CA ILE A 47 -4.86 -12.29 11.67
C ILE A 47 -6.08 -13.22 11.76
N PRO A 48 -6.98 -13.23 10.76
CA PRO A 48 -8.13 -14.14 10.79
C PRO A 48 -7.71 -15.62 10.76
N VAL A 49 -8.33 -16.44 11.61
CA VAL A 49 -8.04 -17.89 11.76
C VAL A 49 -8.16 -18.69 10.45
N GLY A 50 -8.87 -18.16 9.45
CA GLY A 50 -9.00 -18.79 8.13
C GLY A 50 -7.72 -18.78 7.27
N PHE A 51 -6.68 -18.06 7.68
CA PHE A 51 -5.39 -18.04 6.99
C PHE A 51 -4.43 -19.05 7.62
N ASP A 52 -3.85 -19.93 6.80
CA ASP A 52 -2.81 -20.87 7.22
C ASP A 52 -1.45 -20.15 7.29
N VAL A 53 -1.32 -19.29 8.31
CA VAL A 53 -0.12 -18.49 8.57
C VAL A 53 0.28 -18.57 10.04
N GLN A 54 1.54 -18.26 10.31
CA GLN A 54 2.12 -18.25 11.64
C GLN A 54 2.87 -16.94 11.87
N VAL A 55 2.85 -16.44 13.11
CA VAL A 55 3.67 -15.32 13.55
C VAL A 55 4.89 -15.87 14.29
N VAL A 56 6.09 -15.64 13.74
CA VAL A 56 7.32 -16.29 14.20
C VAL A 56 8.50 -15.32 14.30
N THR A 57 9.53 -15.71 15.02
CA THR A 57 10.86 -15.09 14.98
C THR A 57 11.82 -16.01 14.24
N GLY A 58 12.81 -15.49 13.53
CA GLY A 58 13.81 -16.34 12.88
C GLY A 58 14.47 -15.72 11.66
N PHE A 59 14.92 -16.57 10.74
CA PHE A 59 15.63 -16.17 9.54
C PHE A 59 14.81 -16.47 8.30
N SER A 60 15.10 -15.76 7.22
CA SER A 60 14.62 -16.12 5.89
C SER A 60 15.78 -16.48 4.97
N GLU A 61 15.56 -17.37 4.00
CA GLU A 61 16.57 -17.79 3.03
C GLU A 61 16.12 -17.64 1.59
N ASP A 62 17.07 -17.34 0.71
CA ASP A 62 16.86 -17.45 -0.74
C ASP A 62 17.05 -18.89 -1.24
N VAL A 63 16.84 -19.10 -2.53
CA VAL A 63 17.00 -20.43 -3.17
C VAL A 63 18.45 -20.92 -3.21
N LYS A 64 19.43 -20.06 -2.90
CA LYS A 64 20.86 -20.39 -2.82
C LYS A 64 21.31 -20.66 -1.38
N GLY A 65 20.41 -20.52 -0.41
CA GLY A 65 20.70 -20.68 1.02
C GLY A 65 21.38 -19.47 1.65
N ASN A 66 21.37 -18.30 1.00
CA ASN A 66 21.79 -17.06 1.64
C ASN A 66 20.73 -16.68 2.68
N LEU A 67 21.17 -16.23 3.86
CA LEU A 67 20.27 -15.88 4.96
C LEU A 67 20.06 -14.37 5.07
N SER A 68 18.84 -13.97 5.40
CA SER A 68 18.56 -12.62 5.90
C SER A 68 19.22 -12.41 7.27
N PRO A 69 19.35 -11.16 7.73
CA PRO A 69 19.42 -10.90 9.16
C PRO A 69 18.23 -11.56 9.90
N GLN A 70 18.42 -11.93 11.17
CA GLN A 70 17.32 -12.46 11.99
C GLN A 70 16.21 -11.42 12.06
N ALA A 71 14.99 -11.77 11.66
CA ALA A 71 13.83 -10.91 11.79
C ALA A 71 13.21 -11.02 13.18
N ASP A 72 12.80 -9.87 13.71
CA ASP A 72 12.23 -9.76 15.06
C ASP A 72 10.83 -10.35 15.09
N VAL A 73 10.02 -10.07 14.06
CA VAL A 73 8.74 -10.73 13.81
C VAL A 73 8.56 -10.96 12.31
N MET A 74 8.09 -12.14 11.93
CA MET A 74 7.66 -12.48 10.58
C MET A 74 6.27 -13.09 10.59
N VAL A 75 5.49 -12.79 9.55
CA VAL A 75 4.27 -13.53 9.22
C VAL A 75 4.61 -14.45 8.06
N VAL A 76 4.43 -15.75 8.24
CA VAL A 76 4.90 -16.79 7.31
C VAL A 76 3.83 -17.83 7.04
N TYR A 77 3.96 -18.58 5.94
CA TYR A 77 3.09 -19.72 5.63
C TYR A 77 3.89 -20.94 5.19
N GLY A 78 3.31 -22.14 5.31
CA GLY A 78 3.99 -23.39 5.00
C GLY A 78 4.92 -23.85 6.13
N GLU A 79 6.08 -24.41 5.77
CA GLU A 79 6.99 -25.07 6.72
C GLU A 79 8.37 -24.40 6.77
N GLY A 80 8.83 -24.09 7.98
CA GLY A 80 10.19 -23.63 8.25
C GLY A 80 11.14 -24.79 8.55
N LYS A 81 12.42 -24.62 8.22
CA LYS A 81 13.49 -25.57 8.50
C LYS A 81 14.14 -25.24 9.85
N LYS A 82 14.14 -26.20 10.78
CA LYS A 82 14.79 -26.04 12.08
C LYS A 82 16.30 -25.92 11.95
N ILE A 83 16.88 -24.91 12.59
CA ILE A 83 18.33 -24.80 12.75
C ILE A 83 18.77 -25.86 13.78
N PRO A 84 19.75 -26.72 13.47
CA PRO A 84 20.22 -27.73 14.41
C PRO A 84 20.62 -27.11 15.75
N TYR A 85 20.11 -27.69 16.84
CA TYR A 85 20.41 -27.30 18.22
C TYR A 85 19.95 -25.90 18.66
N THR A 86 19.06 -25.24 17.91
CA THR A 86 18.37 -24.01 18.36
C THR A 86 16.86 -24.17 18.23
N ASP A 87 16.10 -23.22 18.77
CA ASP A 87 14.65 -23.14 18.55
C ASP A 87 14.28 -22.30 17.32
N ASP A 88 15.28 -21.73 16.64
CA ASP A 88 15.07 -20.89 15.47
C ASP A 88 14.73 -21.73 14.23
N LEU A 89 13.87 -21.16 13.39
CA LEU A 89 13.51 -21.70 12.09
C LEU A 89 14.06 -20.78 10.98
N VAL A 90 14.40 -21.38 9.85
CA VAL A 90 14.69 -20.70 8.59
C VAL A 90 13.52 -20.90 7.65
N TRP A 91 13.00 -19.81 7.12
CA TRP A 91 11.87 -19.80 6.20
C TRP A 91 12.32 -19.42 4.79
N PRO A 92 11.87 -20.10 3.73
CA PRO A 92 12.04 -19.58 2.37
C PRO A 92 11.46 -18.17 2.28
N ILE A 93 12.21 -17.19 1.77
CA ILE A 93 11.76 -15.78 1.71
C ILE A 93 10.44 -15.61 0.94
N ARG A 94 10.18 -16.50 -0.02
CA ARG A 94 8.92 -16.54 -0.79
C ARG A 94 7.69 -16.97 0.02
N GLN A 95 7.91 -17.57 1.18
CA GLN A 95 6.88 -17.98 2.13
C GLN A 95 6.66 -16.94 3.24
N VAL A 96 7.29 -15.76 3.11
CA VAL A 96 7.17 -14.67 4.07
C VAL A 96 6.18 -13.64 3.54
N ILE A 97 5.12 -13.39 4.31
CA ILE A 97 4.10 -12.37 4.05
C ILE A 97 4.60 -11.00 4.48
N ALA A 98 5.14 -10.92 5.69
CA ALA A 98 5.62 -9.67 6.28
C ALA A 98 6.85 -9.90 7.16
N VAL A 99 7.74 -8.89 7.19
CA VAL A 99 8.90 -8.82 8.07
C VAL A 99 8.85 -7.50 8.83
N LEU A 100 8.97 -7.56 10.16
CA LEU A 100 8.95 -6.40 11.03
C LEU A 100 10.25 -6.33 11.84
N GLU A 101 10.86 -5.14 11.86
CA GLU A 101 11.91 -4.75 12.81
C GLU A 101 11.28 -4.00 13.98
N ILE A 102 11.53 -4.47 15.22
CA ILE A 102 10.92 -3.92 16.43
C ILE A 102 11.98 -3.21 17.26
N LYS A 103 11.76 -1.91 17.47
CA LYS A 103 12.60 -1.07 18.33
C LYS A 103 11.80 -0.57 19.52
N LYS A 104 12.38 -0.62 20.71
CA LYS A 104 11.83 0.13 21.84
C LYS A 104 11.82 1.62 21.51
N THR A 105 12.96 2.18 21.12
CA THR A 105 13.09 3.61 20.80
C THR A 105 13.63 3.76 19.39
N LEU A 106 12.81 4.28 18.47
CA LEU A 106 13.18 4.48 17.08
C LEU A 106 13.68 5.92 16.86
N TYR A 107 15.00 6.11 16.90
CA TYR A 107 15.64 7.40 16.63
C TYR A 107 17.08 7.20 16.13
N GLY A 108 17.56 8.11 15.29
CA GLY A 108 18.98 8.18 14.90
C GLY A 108 19.48 6.88 14.27
N ARG A 109 20.37 6.17 14.97
CA ARG A 109 21.01 4.93 14.51
C ARG A 109 20.04 3.76 14.39
N GLU A 110 19.08 3.62 15.32
CA GLU A 110 18.12 2.51 15.29
C GLU A 110 17.24 2.54 14.03
N LEU A 111 16.96 3.74 13.51
CA LEU A 111 16.24 3.91 12.25
C LEU A 111 17.11 3.50 11.05
N VAL A 112 18.40 3.85 11.06
CA VAL A 112 19.35 3.43 10.01
C VAL A 112 19.49 1.91 9.99
N ASP A 113 19.68 1.30 11.16
CA ASP A 113 19.81 -0.16 11.29
C ASP A 113 18.55 -0.88 10.77
N GLY A 114 17.37 -0.35 11.08
CA GLY A 114 16.10 -0.86 10.55
C GLY A 114 15.98 -0.71 9.02
N LEU A 115 16.35 0.46 8.47
CA LEU A 115 16.34 0.70 7.02
C LEU A 115 17.28 -0.26 6.28
N GLU A 116 18.50 -0.46 6.78
CA GLU A 116 19.47 -1.41 6.22
C GLU A 116 18.96 -2.85 6.28
N LYS A 117 18.32 -3.26 7.38
CA LYS A 117 17.74 -4.59 7.50
C LYS A 117 16.62 -4.81 6.48
N MET A 118 15.72 -3.84 6.31
CA MET A 118 14.63 -3.91 5.33
C MET A 118 15.14 -3.89 3.88
N LYS A 119 16.24 -3.19 3.61
CA LYS A 119 16.95 -3.26 2.32
C LYS A 119 17.47 -4.67 2.06
N LYS A 120 18.18 -5.28 3.01
CA LYS A 120 18.71 -6.66 2.89
C LYS A 120 17.62 -7.71 2.65
N VAL A 121 16.48 -7.57 3.33
CA VAL A 121 15.31 -8.45 3.11
C VAL A 121 14.81 -8.33 1.67
N TYR A 122 14.73 -7.12 1.12
CA TYR A 122 14.35 -6.92 -0.28
C TYR A 122 15.37 -7.50 -1.27
N GLU A 123 16.66 -7.30 -1.03
CA GLU A 123 17.73 -7.85 -1.88
C GLU A 123 17.68 -9.39 -1.91
N LEU A 124 17.43 -10.01 -0.75
CA LEU A 124 17.27 -11.45 -0.63
C LEU A 124 16.05 -11.97 -1.42
N ASP A 125 14.90 -11.31 -1.28
CA ASP A 125 13.70 -11.64 -2.05
C ASP A 125 13.93 -11.50 -3.56
N LEU A 126 14.55 -10.40 -3.98
CA LEU A 126 14.86 -10.13 -5.39
C LEU A 126 15.75 -11.22 -5.98
N GLU A 127 16.79 -11.63 -5.25
CA GLU A 127 17.69 -12.70 -5.67
C GLU A 127 16.98 -14.06 -5.75
N ALA A 128 16.12 -14.36 -4.76
CA ALA A 128 15.27 -15.55 -4.79
C ALA A 128 14.33 -15.55 -6.00
N ARG A 129 13.77 -14.39 -6.38
CA ARG A 129 12.92 -14.23 -7.58
C ARG A 129 13.69 -14.46 -8.87
N ARG A 130 14.86 -13.83 -9.03
CA ARG A 130 15.72 -13.96 -10.21
C ARG A 130 16.22 -15.39 -10.44
N SER A 131 16.46 -16.13 -9.36
CA SER A 131 17.06 -17.46 -9.41
C SER A 131 16.07 -18.61 -9.68
N ALA A 132 14.74 -18.38 -9.65
CA ALA A 132 13.80 -19.46 -9.92
C ALA A 132 13.58 -19.68 -11.42
N CYS A 133 13.92 -20.89 -11.89
CA CYS A 133 13.75 -21.32 -13.27
C CYS A 133 12.30 -21.60 -13.71
N LYS A 134 11.29 -21.44 -12.84
CA LYS A 134 9.87 -21.69 -13.18
C LYS A 134 9.05 -20.44 -12.95
N VAL A 135 8.75 -19.76 -14.04
CA VAL A 135 7.68 -18.76 -14.11
C VAL A 135 6.37 -19.55 -14.20
N SER A 136 5.79 -19.94 -13.06
CA SER A 136 4.34 -20.10 -13.02
C SER A 136 3.70 -18.77 -13.44
N SER A 137 2.49 -18.76 -14.00
CA SER A 137 1.76 -17.52 -14.26
C SER A 137 1.51 -16.78 -12.94
N ILE A 138 2.43 -15.89 -12.57
CA ILE A 138 2.33 -15.04 -11.40
C ILE A 138 1.22 -14.03 -11.68
N ASP A 139 0.27 -13.95 -10.76
CA ASP A 139 -0.81 -12.98 -10.83
C ASP A 139 -0.29 -11.60 -10.44
N LEU A 140 -0.23 -10.67 -11.40
CA LEU A 140 0.24 -9.29 -11.22
C LEU A 140 -0.91 -8.28 -11.34
N SER A 141 -2.16 -8.75 -11.20
CA SER A 141 -3.35 -7.91 -11.37
C SER A 141 -3.35 -6.68 -10.46
N LEU A 142 -2.90 -6.79 -9.21
CA LEU A 142 -2.86 -5.66 -8.28
C LEU A 142 -1.82 -4.61 -8.67
N ALA A 143 -0.63 -5.01 -9.11
CA ALA A 143 0.38 -4.08 -9.62
C ALA A 143 -0.13 -3.34 -10.85
N VAL A 144 -0.78 -4.05 -11.78
CA VAL A 144 -1.41 -3.46 -12.97
C VAL A 144 -2.52 -2.49 -12.59
N GLN A 145 -3.40 -2.88 -11.67
CA GLN A 145 -4.50 -2.06 -11.18
C GLN A 145 -3.99 -0.79 -10.47
N ALA A 146 -3.02 -0.94 -9.58
CA ALA A 146 -2.40 0.18 -8.88
C ALA A 146 -1.71 1.14 -9.86
N PHE A 147 -1.00 0.61 -10.87
CA PHE A 147 -0.40 1.43 -11.91
C PHE A 147 -1.46 2.18 -12.74
N ALA A 148 -2.58 1.53 -13.02
CA ALA A 148 -3.72 2.14 -13.71
C ALA A 148 -4.41 3.22 -12.85
N ILE A 149 -4.50 3.05 -11.53
CA ILE A 149 -4.95 4.09 -10.60
C ILE A 149 -3.96 5.26 -10.56
N LEU A 150 -2.66 4.98 -10.57
CA LEU A 150 -1.64 6.02 -10.57
C LEU A 150 -1.72 6.87 -11.85
N THR A 151 -1.68 6.22 -13.02
CA THR A 151 -1.43 6.85 -14.32
C THR A 151 -2.70 7.14 -15.14
N GLY A 152 -3.78 6.40 -14.90
CA GLY A 152 -4.94 6.36 -15.80
C GLY A 152 -4.75 5.45 -17.03
N TYR A 153 -3.67 4.66 -17.07
CA TYR A 153 -3.34 3.75 -18.17
C TYR A 153 -3.23 2.29 -17.69
N TYR A 154 -3.83 1.37 -18.44
CA TYR A 154 -3.82 -0.06 -18.18
C TYR A 154 -2.90 -0.76 -19.20
N PRO A 155 -1.66 -1.13 -18.83
CA PRO A 155 -0.76 -1.84 -19.73
C PRO A 155 -1.22 -3.29 -19.95
N LYS A 156 -1.27 -3.75 -21.20
CA LYS A 156 -1.56 -5.15 -21.54
C LYS A 156 -0.32 -6.04 -21.52
N SER A 157 0.86 -5.43 -21.55
CA SER A 157 2.15 -6.13 -21.48
C SER A 157 3.25 -5.24 -20.87
N ASP A 158 4.34 -5.87 -20.45
CA ASP A 158 5.55 -5.15 -20.02
C ASP A 158 6.08 -4.23 -21.12
N SER A 159 6.05 -4.67 -22.38
CA SER A 159 6.52 -3.86 -23.51
C SER A 159 5.68 -2.58 -23.68
N GLU A 160 4.37 -2.65 -23.46
CA GLU A 160 3.51 -1.46 -23.51
C GLU A 160 3.81 -0.52 -22.34
N ALA A 161 3.99 -1.05 -21.13
CA ALA A 161 4.35 -0.22 -19.98
C ALA A 161 5.69 0.49 -20.17
N GLN A 162 6.70 -0.19 -20.75
CA GLN A 162 8.01 0.39 -21.04
C GLN A 162 7.97 1.44 -22.17
N ALA A 163 6.98 1.38 -23.05
CA ALA A 163 6.78 2.35 -24.12
C ALA A 163 6.09 3.65 -23.63
N LEU A 164 5.59 3.67 -22.39
CA LEU A 164 4.96 4.87 -21.84
C LEU A 164 5.97 5.99 -21.62
N PRO A 165 5.57 7.26 -21.87
CA PRO A 165 6.42 8.42 -21.59
C PRO A 165 6.82 8.54 -20.12
N ASN A 166 7.82 9.38 -19.85
CA ASN A 166 8.28 9.72 -18.49
C ASN A 166 8.71 8.50 -17.68
N GLU A 167 9.20 7.47 -18.37
CA GLU A 167 9.84 6.29 -17.79
C GLU A 167 8.93 5.53 -16.81
N MET A 168 7.61 5.63 -17.03
CA MET A 168 6.59 5.00 -16.19
C MET A 168 6.72 3.46 -16.15
N GLY A 169 7.38 2.85 -17.14
CA GLY A 169 7.75 1.44 -17.10
C GLY A 169 8.57 1.06 -15.85
N ILE A 170 9.41 1.96 -15.33
CA ILE A 170 10.17 1.72 -14.09
C ILE A 170 9.23 1.66 -12.89
N VAL A 171 8.28 2.60 -12.81
CA VAL A 171 7.30 2.63 -11.72
C VAL A 171 6.42 1.37 -11.77
N PHE A 172 6.07 0.92 -12.97
CA PHE A 172 5.35 -0.34 -13.17
C PHE A 172 6.15 -1.55 -12.68
N ASP A 173 7.45 -1.63 -13.00
CA ASP A 173 8.33 -2.68 -12.49
C ASP A 173 8.44 -2.66 -10.96
N MET A 174 8.54 -1.47 -10.36
CA MET A 174 8.55 -1.31 -8.90
C MET A 174 7.24 -1.80 -8.26
N PHE A 175 6.08 -1.53 -8.88
CA PHE A 175 4.79 -1.99 -8.35
C PHE A 175 4.70 -3.52 -8.39
N LYS A 176 5.23 -4.17 -9.43
CA LYS A 176 5.36 -5.63 -9.48
C LYS A 176 6.26 -6.15 -8.38
N GLU A 177 7.43 -5.54 -8.17
CA GLU A 177 8.36 -5.94 -7.11
C GLU A 177 7.74 -5.81 -5.72
N GLU A 178 7.02 -4.72 -5.45
CA GLU A 178 6.26 -4.53 -4.20
C GLU A 178 5.16 -5.58 -4.02
N GLN A 179 4.46 -5.98 -5.09
CA GLN A 179 3.44 -7.02 -5.01
C GLN A 179 4.00 -8.39 -4.68
N LEU A 180 5.20 -8.69 -5.18
CA LEU A 180 5.79 -10.01 -5.01
C LEU A 180 6.52 -10.14 -3.68
N GLY A 181 7.28 -9.12 -3.28
CA GLY A 181 8.07 -9.15 -2.05
C GLY A 181 7.22 -9.07 -0.77
N PRO A 182 7.81 -9.40 0.40
CA PRO A 182 7.13 -9.28 1.68
C PRO A 182 6.86 -7.81 2.04
N VAL A 183 5.80 -7.58 2.84
CA VAL A 183 5.58 -6.29 3.50
C VAL A 183 6.71 -6.06 4.49
N ARG A 184 7.39 -4.92 4.39
CA ARG A 184 8.55 -4.58 5.22
C ARG A 184 8.22 -3.43 6.15
N VAL A 185 8.34 -3.66 7.46
CA VAL A 185 7.90 -2.71 8.49
C VAL A 185 9.03 -2.44 9.48
N ILE A 186 9.16 -1.19 9.89
CA ILE A 186 9.93 -0.80 11.08
C ILE A 186 8.95 -0.24 12.10
N LEU A 187 8.97 -0.74 13.33
CA LEU A 187 8.07 -0.32 14.40
C LEU A 187 8.86 0.11 15.64
N GLY A 188 8.73 1.39 15.99
CA GLY A 188 9.22 1.99 17.23
C GLY A 188 8.11 2.24 18.23
N TYR A 189 8.19 1.66 19.43
CA TYR A 189 7.23 1.95 20.50
C TYR A 189 7.38 3.37 21.07
N ASP A 190 8.62 3.85 21.16
CA ASP A 190 9.03 5.20 21.54
C ASP A 190 9.91 5.83 20.43
N GLY A 191 10.28 7.10 20.60
CA GLY A 191 11.16 7.82 19.66
C GLY A 191 10.63 9.20 19.32
N TYR A 192 10.51 9.50 18.02
CA TYR A 192 9.94 10.75 17.52
C TYR A 192 8.54 11.00 18.12
N ASN A 193 8.35 12.19 18.68
CA ASN A 193 7.14 12.59 19.41
C ASN A 193 6.18 13.47 18.59
N SER A 194 6.51 13.74 17.33
CA SER A 194 5.68 14.49 16.37
C SER A 194 5.76 13.87 14.98
N GLU A 195 4.70 14.05 14.18
CA GLU A 195 4.68 13.63 12.77
C GLU A 195 5.80 14.34 11.97
N LEU A 196 5.99 15.65 12.19
CA LEU A 196 7.07 16.41 11.56
C LEU A 196 8.46 15.88 11.96
N GLY A 197 8.65 15.55 13.24
CA GLY A 197 9.89 14.96 13.72
C GLY A 197 10.21 13.64 13.01
N LEU A 198 9.21 12.75 12.89
CA LEU A 198 9.36 11.48 12.17
C LEU A 198 9.69 11.71 10.69
N ARG A 199 8.96 12.62 10.02
CA ARG A 199 9.22 12.99 8.61
C ARG A 199 10.66 13.43 8.41
N ASN A 200 11.13 14.39 9.22
CA ASN A 200 12.48 14.93 9.11
C ASN A 200 13.55 13.85 9.36
N GLY A 201 13.37 13.06 10.41
CA GLY A 201 14.28 11.96 10.75
C GLY A 201 14.40 10.94 9.62
N VAL A 202 13.27 10.49 9.08
CA VAL A 202 13.24 9.50 8.00
C VAL A 202 13.84 10.06 6.71
N MET A 203 13.50 11.30 6.34
CA MET A 203 14.08 11.93 5.15
C MET A 203 15.59 12.14 5.25
N GLU A 204 16.09 12.46 6.44
CA GLU A 204 17.54 12.54 6.69
C GLU A 204 18.19 11.16 6.55
N LYS A 205 17.60 10.10 7.12
CA LYS A 205 18.21 8.78 7.14
C LYS A 205 18.11 8.03 5.82
N ILE A 206 17.03 8.19 5.06
CA ILE A 206 16.92 7.63 3.70
C ILE A 206 18.06 8.14 2.81
N LYS A 207 18.43 9.42 2.94
CA LYS A 207 19.57 10.01 2.20
C LYS A 207 20.93 9.48 2.66
N ALA A 208 21.01 8.97 3.89
CA ALA A 208 22.25 8.46 4.46
C ALA A 208 22.49 6.97 4.16
N VAL A 209 21.44 6.20 3.87
CA VAL A 209 21.56 4.77 3.52
C VAL A 209 21.76 4.65 2.00
N PRO A 210 22.87 4.03 1.53
CA PRO A 210 23.14 3.87 0.12
C PRO A 210 22.01 3.15 -0.63
N ASP A 211 21.81 3.54 -1.89
CA ASP A 211 20.88 2.95 -2.88
C ASP A 211 19.38 3.17 -2.60
N LEU A 212 18.96 3.60 -1.40
CA LEU A 212 17.53 3.83 -1.12
C LEU A 212 16.94 4.96 -1.99
N ILE A 213 17.75 5.97 -2.28
CA ILE A 213 17.42 7.09 -3.18
C ILE A 213 17.57 6.69 -4.65
N ASP A 214 18.37 5.67 -4.98
CA ASP A 214 18.51 5.24 -6.36
C ASP A 214 17.38 4.28 -6.75
N TRP A 215 16.88 3.48 -5.79
CA TRP A 215 15.85 2.48 -6.00
C TRP A 215 14.79 2.52 -4.87
N PRO A 216 13.77 3.41 -4.95
CA PRO A 216 12.73 3.62 -3.94
C PRO A 216 12.00 2.38 -3.40
N VAL A 217 11.90 1.32 -4.18
CA VAL A 217 11.32 0.06 -3.73
C VAL A 217 12.09 -0.50 -2.53
N MET A 218 13.39 -0.21 -2.36
CA MET A 218 14.17 -0.67 -1.21
C MET A 218 13.73 -0.05 0.12
N ILE A 219 13.10 1.14 0.11
CA ILE A 219 12.52 1.75 1.31
C ILE A 219 11.45 0.79 1.88
N PRO A 220 11.29 0.60 3.19
CA PRO A 220 10.21 -0.24 3.73
C PRO A 220 8.82 0.27 3.33
N SER A 221 7.84 -0.64 3.36
CA SER A 221 6.43 -0.33 3.08
C SER A 221 5.84 0.57 4.16
N LEU A 222 6.29 0.42 5.41
CA LEU A 222 5.76 1.13 6.57
C LEU A 222 6.83 1.39 7.64
N ILE A 223 6.84 2.60 8.18
CA ILE A 223 7.64 2.98 9.36
C ILE A 223 6.68 3.55 10.39
N ILE A 224 6.58 2.93 11.56
CA ILE A 224 5.77 3.36 12.69
C ILE A 224 6.69 3.87 13.80
N CYS A 225 6.36 5.02 14.37
CA CYS A 225 6.97 5.51 15.60
C CYS A 225 5.89 6.10 16.49
N GLN A 226 5.62 5.46 17.63
CA GLN A 226 4.52 5.81 18.53
C GLN A 226 3.17 5.90 17.77
N ASN A 227 2.63 7.11 17.66
CA ASN A 227 1.34 7.41 17.04
C ASN A 227 1.45 7.85 15.58
N TYR A 228 2.66 7.89 15.03
CA TYR A 228 2.94 8.40 13.71
C TYR A 228 3.38 7.28 12.78
N SER A 229 3.05 7.40 11.51
CA SER A 229 3.43 6.45 10.48
C SER A 229 3.89 7.17 9.23
N ILE A 230 4.88 6.61 8.56
CA ILE A 230 5.22 6.90 7.18
C ILE A 230 4.93 5.65 6.37
N VAL A 231 4.07 5.78 5.37
CA VAL A 231 3.61 4.68 4.53
C VAL A 231 4.00 4.93 3.09
N LYS A 232 4.43 3.88 2.41
CA LYS A 232 4.68 3.89 0.97
C LYS A 232 3.36 3.70 0.21
N ARG A 233 3.15 4.49 -0.84
CA ARG A 233 1.99 4.40 -1.72
C ARG A 233 2.31 3.60 -2.98
N ASN A 234 2.58 2.32 -2.77
CA ASN A 234 2.92 1.33 -3.80
C ASN A 234 1.67 0.62 -4.39
N GLY A 235 0.46 1.07 -4.04
CA GLY A 235 -0.79 0.45 -4.45
C GLY A 235 -1.27 -0.70 -3.58
N GLN A 236 -0.60 -0.98 -2.47
CA GLN A 236 -0.90 -2.13 -1.62
C GLN A 236 -0.92 -1.72 -0.15
N PRO A 237 -2.07 -1.30 0.40
CA PRO A 237 -3.30 -0.93 -0.33
C PRO A 237 -3.30 0.53 -0.81
N TYR A 238 -2.39 1.37 -0.33
CA TYR A 238 -2.46 2.80 -0.59
C TYR A 238 -1.95 3.16 -1.98
N CYS A 239 -2.81 3.77 -2.77
CA CYS A 239 -2.48 4.33 -4.08
C CYS A 239 -2.90 5.79 -4.15
N SER A 240 -2.29 6.55 -5.06
CA SER A 240 -2.71 7.91 -5.38
C SER A 240 -2.45 8.21 -6.84
N LYS A 241 -3.13 9.23 -7.38
CA LYS A 241 -2.87 9.75 -8.73
C LYS A 241 -1.48 10.40 -8.79
N LEU A 242 -0.91 10.49 -9.99
CA LEU A 242 0.26 11.35 -10.23
C LEU A 242 -0.05 12.80 -9.81
N THR A 243 0.98 13.53 -9.37
CA THR A 243 0.86 14.98 -9.22
C THR A 243 0.64 15.65 -10.58
N PRO A 244 0.14 16.90 -10.65
CA PRO A 244 0.01 17.62 -11.90
C PRO A 244 1.32 17.70 -12.71
N GLU A 245 2.46 17.69 -12.03
CA GLU A 245 3.81 17.72 -12.59
C GLU A 245 4.33 16.32 -12.99
N GLY A 246 3.51 15.28 -12.83
CA GLY A 246 3.82 13.90 -13.24
C GLY A 246 4.65 13.11 -12.25
N TYR A 247 4.75 13.53 -10.98
CA TYR A 247 5.44 12.74 -9.96
C TYR A 247 4.52 11.67 -9.36
N TRP A 248 5.08 10.51 -9.05
CA TRP A 248 4.45 9.50 -8.20
C TRP A 248 4.57 9.94 -6.73
N PRO A 249 3.46 10.13 -6.00
CA PRO A 249 3.51 10.44 -4.56
C PRO A 249 3.93 9.19 -3.75
N LEU A 250 5.24 8.94 -3.69
CA LEU A 250 5.87 7.74 -3.14
C LEU A 250 5.59 7.51 -1.64
N LEU A 251 5.84 8.52 -0.78
CA LEU A 251 5.65 8.41 0.66
C LEU A 251 4.62 9.42 1.17
N ALA A 252 3.87 9.01 2.18
CA ALA A 252 3.00 9.89 2.96
C ALA A 252 3.13 9.58 4.45
N SER A 253 2.79 10.56 5.29
CA SER A 253 2.74 10.39 6.73
C SER A 253 1.31 10.52 7.26
N THR A 254 1.09 9.95 8.44
CA THR A 254 -0.15 10.16 9.18
C THR A 254 0.08 10.03 10.68
N SER A 255 -0.76 10.71 11.44
CA SER A 255 -0.88 10.60 12.90
C SER A 255 -2.10 9.75 13.32
N LYS A 256 -2.80 9.15 12.35
CA LYS A 256 -4.02 8.36 12.57
C LYS A 256 -3.71 6.86 12.60
N ASN A 257 -4.14 6.23 13.69
CA ASN A 257 -4.14 4.79 13.94
C ASN A 257 -3.07 3.95 13.20
N PRO A 258 -1.77 4.06 13.56
CA PRO A 258 -0.70 3.21 13.05
C PRO A 258 -0.99 1.70 12.97
N MET A 259 -1.78 1.16 13.92
CA MET A 259 -2.15 -0.26 13.89
C MET A 259 -3.13 -0.57 12.77
N LYS A 260 -4.05 0.34 12.44
CA LYS A 260 -4.89 0.20 11.24
C LYS A 260 -4.03 0.15 9.98
N ILE A 261 -3.07 1.06 9.84
CA ILE A 261 -2.13 1.09 8.71
C ILE A 261 -1.33 -0.21 8.60
N LEU A 262 -0.85 -0.75 9.73
CA LEU A 262 -0.14 -2.02 9.77
C LEU A 262 -1.03 -3.20 9.33
N LEU A 263 -2.23 -3.29 9.88
CA LEU A 263 -3.15 -4.38 9.57
C LEU A 263 -3.59 -4.32 8.10
N GLU A 264 -3.91 -3.15 7.58
CA GLU A 264 -4.27 -2.97 6.17
C GLU A 264 -3.16 -3.46 5.22
N GLN A 265 -1.89 -3.20 5.54
CA GLN A 265 -0.74 -3.69 4.78
C GLN A 265 -0.62 -5.23 4.83
N VAL A 266 -0.63 -5.82 6.03
CA VAL A 266 -0.50 -7.27 6.21
C VAL A 266 -1.70 -8.02 5.61
N TRP A 267 -2.91 -7.56 5.90
CA TRP A 267 -4.14 -8.15 5.42
C TRP A 267 -4.26 -8.05 3.89
N THR A 268 -3.84 -6.94 3.27
CA THR A 268 -3.75 -6.84 1.79
C THR A 268 -2.83 -7.91 1.21
N LYS A 269 -1.68 -8.16 1.83
CA LYS A 269 -0.75 -9.21 1.38
C LYS A 269 -1.32 -10.61 1.58
N LEU A 270 -2.07 -10.84 2.67
CA LEU A 270 -2.77 -12.11 2.92
C LEU A 270 -3.85 -12.39 1.87
N THR A 271 -4.77 -11.44 1.65
CA THR A 271 -5.86 -11.59 0.66
C THR A 271 -5.32 -11.84 -0.74
N THR A 272 -4.23 -11.15 -1.11
CA THR A 272 -3.54 -11.33 -2.38
C THR A 272 -2.91 -12.72 -2.50
N THR A 273 -2.16 -13.14 -1.48
CA THR A 273 -1.42 -14.42 -1.50
C THR A 273 -2.38 -15.62 -1.52
N PHE A 274 -3.45 -15.57 -0.73
CA PHE A 274 -4.38 -16.68 -0.57
C PHE A 274 -5.64 -16.58 -1.44
N LYS A 275 -5.79 -15.50 -2.23
CA LYS A 275 -6.96 -15.21 -3.06
C LYS A 275 -8.27 -15.29 -2.29
N SER A 276 -8.28 -14.73 -1.09
CA SER A 276 -9.41 -14.67 -0.17
C SER A 276 -9.83 -13.22 0.11
N SER A 277 -11.01 -13.03 0.69
CA SER A 277 -11.50 -11.69 1.08
C SER A 277 -11.46 -11.51 2.59
N ILE A 278 -11.01 -10.33 3.00
CA ILE A 278 -11.15 -9.81 4.37
C ILE A 278 -11.91 -8.51 4.22
N ASN A 279 -12.96 -8.31 5.04
CA ASN A 279 -13.63 -7.02 5.10
C ASN A 279 -12.76 -6.03 5.90
N MET A 280 -12.03 -5.17 5.19
CA MET A 280 -11.09 -4.21 5.78
C MET A 280 -11.79 -2.96 6.33
N ASP A 281 -12.92 -2.60 5.72
CA ASP A 281 -13.62 -1.34 5.95
C ASP A 281 -14.92 -1.59 6.72
N ASP A 282 -14.93 -1.16 7.98
CA ASP A 282 -16.11 -1.15 8.84
C ASP A 282 -16.69 0.25 9.05
N THR A 283 -16.03 1.28 8.49
CA THR A 283 -16.48 2.67 8.53
C THR A 283 -16.22 3.39 7.21
N LEU A 284 -16.91 4.51 6.98
CA LEU A 284 -16.59 5.44 5.88
C LEU A 284 -15.47 6.43 6.23
N GLU A 285 -14.88 6.34 7.41
CA GLU A 285 -13.79 7.25 7.78
C GLU A 285 -12.52 6.83 7.05
N MET A 286 -11.92 7.77 6.34
CA MET A 286 -10.70 7.55 5.56
C MET A 286 -9.48 8.10 6.31
N GLU A 287 -8.37 7.38 6.19
CA GLU A 287 -7.06 7.83 6.66
C GLU A 287 -6.67 9.09 5.93
N HIS A 288 -6.39 10.15 6.68
CA HIS A 288 -5.70 11.30 6.12
C HIS A 288 -4.20 10.97 6.00
N LEU A 289 -3.75 10.76 4.77
CA LEU A 289 -2.35 10.56 4.42
C LEU A 289 -1.76 11.86 3.86
N SER A 290 -0.94 12.55 4.66
CA SER A 290 -0.26 13.78 4.28
C SER A 290 0.93 13.46 3.35
N PRO A 291 0.97 13.97 2.11
CA PRO A 291 2.10 13.74 1.20
C PRO A 291 3.45 14.10 1.84
N LEU A 292 4.49 13.30 1.61
CA LEU A 292 5.84 13.50 2.15
C LEU A 292 6.90 13.58 1.06
N LEU A 293 6.93 12.58 0.18
CA LEU A 293 7.96 12.46 -0.84
C LEU A 293 7.30 12.00 -2.14
N ALA A 294 7.60 12.70 -3.23
CA ALA A 294 7.21 12.32 -4.57
C ALA A 294 8.47 12.02 -5.42
N CYS A 295 8.35 11.10 -6.37
CA CYS A 295 9.46 10.65 -7.21
C CYS A 295 9.06 10.59 -8.69
N LYS A 296 10.01 10.84 -9.58
CA LYS A 296 9.92 10.62 -11.03
C LYS A 296 11.27 10.15 -11.58
N PHE A 297 11.30 9.57 -12.77
CA PHE A 297 12.51 8.96 -13.35
C PHE A 297 12.88 9.50 -14.73
N PRO A 298 13.08 10.82 -14.92
CA PRO A 298 13.41 11.37 -16.24
C PRO A 298 14.68 10.76 -16.84
N VAL A 299 14.72 10.65 -18.16
CA VAL A 299 15.95 10.39 -18.90
C VAL A 299 16.79 11.67 -19.03
N ILE A 300 17.95 11.68 -18.40
CA ILE A 300 18.95 12.74 -18.48
C ILE A 300 20.21 12.14 -19.10
N LYS A 301 20.66 12.66 -20.25
CA LYS A 301 21.86 12.17 -20.96
C LYS A 301 21.86 10.64 -21.20
N PHE A 302 20.71 10.09 -21.61
CA PHE A 302 20.48 8.66 -21.85
C PHE A 302 20.48 7.76 -20.59
N GLU A 303 20.58 8.35 -19.40
CA GLU A 303 20.48 7.64 -18.13
C GLU A 303 19.16 7.98 -17.43
N ARG A 304 18.54 6.99 -16.80
CA ARG A 304 17.34 7.16 -15.98
C ARG A 304 17.79 7.61 -14.59
N VAL A 305 17.40 8.82 -14.18
CA VAL A 305 17.84 9.38 -12.90
C VAL A 305 16.62 9.66 -12.02
N PRO A 306 16.56 9.12 -10.79
CA PRO A 306 15.47 9.43 -9.88
C PRO A 306 15.56 10.90 -9.43
N MET A 307 14.44 11.62 -9.58
CA MET A 307 14.26 12.96 -9.05
C MET A 307 13.21 12.95 -7.96
N TYR A 308 13.47 13.67 -6.88
CA TYR A 308 12.62 13.71 -5.71
C TYR A 308 12.09 15.11 -5.43
N GLU A 309 10.84 15.17 -4.99
CA GLU A 309 10.21 16.36 -4.44
C GLU A 309 9.73 16.04 -3.02
N GLN A 310 10.33 16.70 -2.03
CA GLN A 310 9.88 16.61 -0.65
C GLN A 310 8.80 17.66 -0.42
N VAL A 311 7.67 17.25 0.14
CA VAL A 311 6.58 18.17 0.48
C VAL A 311 6.85 18.73 1.87
N ASP A 312 7.13 20.04 1.92
CA ASP A 312 7.29 20.74 3.17
C ASP A 312 5.94 20.91 3.87
N SER A 313 5.93 20.74 5.20
CA SER A 313 4.74 20.88 6.01
C SER A 313 5.12 21.39 7.40
N THR A 314 4.29 22.26 7.93
CA THR A 314 4.37 22.76 9.30
C THR A 314 3.68 21.80 10.26
N ASP A 315 4.06 21.87 11.53
CA ASP A 315 3.45 21.08 12.59
C ASP A 315 1.95 21.37 12.71
N GLU A 316 1.54 22.62 12.49
CA GLU A 316 0.15 23.06 12.46
C GLU A 316 -0.63 22.43 11.30
N GLN A 317 -0.03 22.32 10.12
CA GLN A 317 -0.65 21.68 8.96
C GLN A 317 -0.88 20.19 9.20
N LEU A 318 0.09 19.50 9.80
CA LEU A 318 0.01 18.05 10.07
C LEU A 318 -0.95 17.71 11.22
N LYS A 319 -1.08 18.59 12.22
CA LYS A 319 -2.01 18.41 13.35
C LYS A 319 -3.47 18.70 12.99
N ARG A 320 -3.76 19.27 11.81
CA ARG A 320 -5.14 19.50 11.38
C ARG A 320 -5.85 18.16 11.30
N ASN A 321 -6.83 17.96 12.19
CA ASN A 321 -7.74 16.83 12.13
C ASN A 321 -8.67 17.00 10.93
N ILE A 322 -8.18 16.61 9.76
CA ILE A 322 -9.00 16.48 8.56
C ILE A 322 -9.69 15.12 8.67
N ILE A 323 -10.96 15.15 9.04
CA ILE A 323 -11.82 13.98 8.92
C ILE A 323 -12.21 13.89 7.45
N SER A 324 -11.67 12.90 6.76
CA SER A 324 -12.09 12.54 5.41
C SER A 324 -13.14 11.45 5.54
N VAL A 325 -14.31 11.66 4.96
CA VAL A 325 -15.38 10.66 4.89
C VAL A 325 -15.51 10.25 3.44
N TRP A 326 -15.42 8.95 3.18
CA TRP A 326 -15.62 8.39 1.87
C TRP A 326 -17.05 8.65 1.38
N ALA A 327 -17.16 9.02 0.12
CA ALA A 327 -18.44 9.13 -0.59
C ALA A 327 -18.24 8.72 -2.06
N PRO A 328 -19.28 8.16 -2.71
CA PRO A 328 -19.24 7.87 -4.13
C PRO A 328 -19.22 9.17 -4.95
N GLU A 329 -18.66 9.13 -6.15
CA GLU A 329 -18.64 10.29 -7.02
C GLU A 329 -20.02 10.50 -7.65
N SER A 330 -20.42 11.77 -7.75
CA SER A 330 -21.60 12.14 -8.53
C SER A 330 -21.26 12.10 -10.03
N ILE A 331 -22.14 11.48 -10.81
CA ILE A 331 -22.00 11.38 -12.25
C ILE A 331 -23.27 11.84 -12.95
N ASN A 332 -23.14 12.27 -14.21
CA ASN A 332 -24.31 12.56 -15.05
C ASN A 332 -24.73 11.33 -15.89
N ILE A 333 -25.86 11.46 -16.60
CA ILE A 333 -26.41 10.37 -17.41
C ILE A 333 -25.48 9.92 -18.55
N ASN A 334 -24.72 10.85 -19.15
CA ASN A 334 -23.79 10.54 -20.23
C ASN A 334 -22.55 9.81 -19.73
N GLU A 335 -22.01 10.25 -18.58
CA GLU A 335 -20.94 9.55 -17.86
C GLU A 335 -21.39 8.13 -17.47
N SER A 336 -22.59 7.98 -16.92
CA SER A 336 -23.17 6.67 -16.58
C SER A 336 -23.33 5.78 -17.80
N THR A 337 -23.79 6.32 -18.93
CA THR A 337 -23.94 5.56 -20.18
C THR A 337 -22.61 4.99 -20.66
N LEU A 338 -21.54 5.81 -20.64
CA LEU A 338 -20.20 5.37 -21.01
C LEU A 338 -19.63 4.34 -20.03
N ILE A 339 -19.82 4.53 -18.72
CA ILE A 339 -19.39 3.54 -17.72
C ILE A 339 -20.06 2.18 -17.98
N ASN A 340 -21.38 2.16 -18.13
CA ASN A 340 -22.13 0.93 -18.37
C ASN A 340 -21.75 0.26 -19.70
N LYS A 341 -21.53 1.05 -20.76
CA LYS A 341 -21.02 0.53 -22.05
C LYS A 341 -19.64 -0.11 -21.87
N ALA A 342 -18.74 0.53 -21.11
CA ALA A 342 -17.40 0.01 -20.84
C ALA A 342 -17.42 -1.28 -20.00
N CYS A 343 -18.38 -1.42 -19.08
CA CYS A 343 -18.59 -2.64 -18.31
C CYS A 343 -19.03 -3.83 -19.19
N CYS A 344 -19.60 -3.58 -20.37
CA CYS A 344 -19.96 -4.61 -21.33
C CYS A 344 -18.81 -4.97 -22.30
N GLY A 345 -17.71 -4.21 -22.27
CA GLY A 345 -16.56 -4.37 -23.15
C GLY A 345 -15.85 -3.04 -23.36
N ASP A 346 -14.58 -3.11 -23.74
CA ASP A 346 -13.76 -1.94 -24.04
C ASP A 346 -14.45 -0.98 -25.03
N ILE A 347 -14.30 0.33 -24.79
CA ILE A 347 -14.83 1.40 -25.63
C ILE A 347 -13.72 1.93 -26.52
N ASP A 348 -13.93 1.95 -27.84
CA ASP A 348 -13.06 2.70 -28.75
C ASP A 348 -13.67 4.07 -29.06
N VAL A 349 -12.96 5.15 -28.74
CA VAL A 349 -13.43 6.53 -29.02
C VAL A 349 -13.46 6.87 -30.52
N THR A 350 -12.91 6.00 -31.36
CA THR A 350 -12.99 6.09 -32.83
C THR A 350 -14.19 5.36 -33.41
N ASP A 351 -14.98 4.66 -32.57
CA ASP A 351 -16.20 4.00 -33.00
C ASP A 351 -17.23 5.00 -33.55
N ILE A 352 -17.73 4.73 -34.76
CA ILE A 352 -18.60 5.66 -35.50
C ILE A 352 -19.96 5.82 -34.81
N GLU A 353 -20.52 4.75 -34.26
CA GLU A 353 -21.81 4.80 -33.56
C GLU A 353 -21.69 5.63 -32.28
N LEU A 354 -20.59 5.45 -31.54
CA LEU A 354 -20.31 6.23 -30.34
C LEU A 354 -20.08 7.71 -30.64
N GLN A 355 -19.35 8.04 -31.70
CA GLN A 355 -19.15 9.42 -32.13
C GLN A 355 -20.46 10.08 -32.56
N ASN A 356 -21.32 9.37 -33.29
CA ASN A 356 -22.65 9.84 -33.68
C ASN A 356 -23.53 10.07 -32.44
N TRP A 357 -23.52 9.15 -31.47
CA TRP A 357 -24.21 9.31 -30.20
C TRP A 357 -23.72 10.55 -29.44
N ALA A 358 -22.41 10.74 -29.33
CA ALA A 358 -21.82 11.89 -28.64
C ALA A 358 -22.21 13.21 -29.32
N THR A 359 -22.14 13.25 -30.65
CA THR A 359 -22.53 14.43 -31.45
C THR A 359 -24.01 14.77 -31.27
N THR A 360 -24.88 13.75 -31.28
CA THR A 360 -26.33 13.93 -31.07
C THR A 360 -26.65 14.48 -29.69
N ASN A 361 -25.84 14.14 -28.68
CA ASN A 361 -25.99 14.64 -27.31
C ASN A 361 -25.18 15.92 -27.04
N GLY A 362 -24.56 16.53 -28.05
CA GLY A 362 -23.77 17.76 -27.90
C GLY A 362 -22.51 17.60 -27.03
N LEU A 363 -21.92 16.40 -27.03
CA LEU A 363 -20.80 16.04 -26.17
C LEU A 363 -19.47 16.09 -26.92
N ASP A 364 -18.44 16.57 -26.23
CA ASP A 364 -17.05 16.27 -26.56
C ASP A 364 -16.69 14.92 -25.95
N LEU A 365 -16.79 13.85 -26.75
CA LEU A 365 -16.57 12.48 -26.30
C LEU A 365 -15.21 12.32 -25.61
N LYS A 366 -14.15 12.91 -26.18
CA LYS A 366 -12.80 12.79 -25.65
C LYS A 366 -12.72 13.42 -24.27
N LYS A 367 -13.28 14.62 -24.11
CA LYS A 367 -13.32 15.32 -22.82
C LYS A 367 -14.11 14.56 -21.76
N VAL A 368 -15.25 13.95 -22.13
CA VAL A 368 -16.02 13.12 -21.20
C VAL A 368 -15.22 11.89 -20.77
N CYS A 369 -14.54 11.22 -21.71
CA CYS A 369 -13.67 10.10 -21.40
C CYS A 369 -12.49 10.49 -20.51
N GLU A 370 -11.82 11.62 -20.78
CA GLU A 370 -10.74 12.17 -19.95
C GLU A 370 -11.22 12.45 -18.52
N ASN A 371 -12.45 12.98 -18.36
CA ASN A 371 -13.05 13.17 -17.04
C ASN A 371 -13.33 11.84 -16.31
N LEU A 372 -13.83 10.82 -17.01
CA LEU A 372 -14.05 9.49 -16.43
C LEU A 372 -12.73 8.82 -16.02
N VAL A 373 -11.66 9.03 -16.79
CA VAL A 373 -10.31 8.61 -16.43
C VAL A 373 -9.80 9.39 -15.22
N ALA A 374 -10.01 10.71 -15.17
CA ALA A 374 -9.65 11.54 -14.03
C ALA A 374 -10.38 11.11 -12.75
N LYS A 375 -11.65 10.68 -12.84
CA LYS A 375 -12.46 10.12 -11.75
C LYS A 375 -12.09 8.67 -11.40
N ARG A 376 -11.23 8.01 -12.19
CA ARG A 376 -10.83 6.59 -12.03
C ARG A 376 -12.01 5.63 -12.14
N PHE A 377 -12.95 5.91 -13.03
CA PHE A 377 -13.93 4.91 -13.45
C PHE A 377 -13.43 4.10 -14.65
N LEU A 378 -12.78 4.79 -15.58
CA LEU A 378 -12.19 4.22 -16.78
C LEU A 378 -10.67 4.43 -16.80
N VAL A 379 -9.98 3.66 -17.61
CA VAL A 379 -8.55 3.78 -17.89
C VAL A 379 -8.28 3.47 -19.35
N TRP A 380 -7.25 4.11 -19.90
CA TRP A 380 -6.81 3.88 -21.29
C TRP A 380 -6.12 2.53 -21.40
N SER A 381 -6.60 1.65 -22.28
CA SER A 381 -5.95 0.39 -22.65
C SER A 381 -5.20 0.48 -23.99
N SER A 382 -5.37 1.59 -24.71
CA SER A 382 -4.63 1.99 -25.90
C SER A 382 -4.76 3.51 -26.11
N ALA A 383 -4.27 4.05 -27.22
CA ALA A 383 -4.45 5.45 -27.59
C ALA A 383 -5.92 5.85 -27.85
N THR A 384 -6.79 4.89 -28.16
CA THR A 384 -8.20 5.12 -28.50
C THR A 384 -9.17 4.30 -27.66
N THR A 385 -8.68 3.31 -26.94
CA THR A 385 -9.51 2.33 -26.24
C THR A 385 -9.50 2.57 -24.74
N LEU A 386 -10.69 2.54 -24.13
CA LEU A 386 -10.93 2.66 -22.70
C LEU A 386 -11.56 1.39 -22.15
N ARG A 387 -11.29 1.11 -20.88
CA ARG A 387 -11.91 0.01 -20.14
C ARG A 387 -12.21 0.44 -18.70
N PRO A 388 -13.10 -0.27 -18.00
CA PRO A 388 -13.26 -0.08 -16.56
C PRO A 388 -11.94 -0.32 -15.82
N ILE A 389 -11.67 0.48 -14.79
CA ILE A 389 -10.46 0.32 -13.97
C ILE A 389 -10.47 -0.98 -13.17
N ASN A 390 -11.65 -1.38 -12.72
CA ASN A 390 -11.94 -2.58 -11.93
C ASN A 390 -12.98 -3.41 -12.66
N ALA A 391 -13.06 -4.70 -12.33
CA ALA A 391 -14.11 -5.58 -12.84
C ALA A 391 -15.52 -5.05 -12.49
N GLU A 392 -15.64 -4.38 -11.34
CA GLU A 392 -16.91 -3.86 -10.83
C GLU A 392 -16.84 -2.33 -10.71
N VAL A 393 -17.74 -1.66 -11.43
CA VAL A 393 -18.08 -0.25 -11.24
C VAL A 393 -19.58 -0.20 -10.99
N ILE A 394 -19.97 0.21 -9.80
CA ILE A 394 -21.37 0.19 -9.38
C ILE A 394 -21.93 1.60 -9.57
N THR A 395 -23.10 1.69 -10.22
CA THR A 395 -23.87 2.93 -10.34
C THR A 395 -25.23 2.78 -9.68
N VAL A 396 -25.63 3.76 -8.87
CA VAL A 396 -26.95 3.81 -8.23
C VAL A 396 -27.63 5.13 -8.54
N ILE A 397 -28.94 5.06 -8.80
CA ILE A 397 -29.85 6.22 -8.82
C ILE A 397 -30.50 6.30 -7.45
N THR A 398 -30.34 7.44 -6.77
CA THR A 398 -30.94 7.67 -5.45
C THR A 398 -32.42 8.03 -5.57
N SER A 399 -33.13 8.02 -4.43
CA SER A 399 -34.51 8.52 -4.35
C SER A 399 -34.68 9.98 -4.76
N GLU A 400 -33.59 10.76 -4.73
CA GLU A 400 -33.53 12.16 -5.16
C GLU A 400 -33.34 12.29 -6.69
N GLY A 401 -33.20 11.17 -7.42
CA GLY A 401 -32.92 11.15 -8.85
C GLY A 401 -31.47 11.46 -9.21
N THR A 402 -30.56 11.52 -8.24
CA THR A 402 -29.12 11.73 -8.48
C THR A 402 -28.40 10.43 -8.77
N LEU A 403 -27.43 10.48 -9.68
CA LEU A 403 -26.61 9.33 -10.06
C LEU A 403 -25.26 9.37 -9.32
N HIS A 404 -24.93 8.26 -8.67
CA HIS A 404 -23.66 8.07 -7.97
C HIS A 404 -22.97 6.81 -8.45
N SER A 405 -21.64 6.86 -8.56
CA SER A 405 -20.83 5.71 -8.97
C SER A 405 -19.61 5.52 -8.08
N ALA A 406 -19.19 4.26 -7.91
CA ALA A 406 -18.03 3.88 -7.12
C ALA A 406 -17.36 2.60 -7.67
N VAL A 407 -16.08 2.44 -7.33
CA VAL A 407 -15.26 1.27 -7.71
C VAL A 407 -14.88 0.40 -6.51
N ASN A 408 -15.31 0.77 -5.30
CA ASN A 408 -15.19 -0.03 -4.08
C ASN A 408 -16.62 -0.41 -3.63
N PRO A 409 -17.03 -1.68 -3.82
CA PRO A 409 -18.38 -2.13 -3.50
C PRO A 409 -18.68 -2.08 -1.99
N ASP A 410 -17.69 -2.38 -1.15
CA ASP A 410 -17.87 -2.44 0.32
C ASP A 410 -18.16 -1.05 0.89
N LEU A 411 -17.32 -0.06 0.55
CA LEU A 411 -17.55 1.33 0.97
C LEU A 411 -18.85 1.90 0.38
N PHE A 412 -19.19 1.55 -0.86
CA PHE A 412 -20.45 2.01 -1.45
C PHE A 412 -21.67 1.41 -0.75
N GLY A 413 -21.61 0.11 -0.42
CA GLY A 413 -22.63 -0.57 0.36
C GLY A 413 -22.84 0.08 1.73
N LEU A 414 -21.75 0.37 2.46
CA LEU A 414 -21.80 1.09 3.74
C LEU A 414 -22.42 2.49 3.59
N TRP A 415 -22.05 3.22 2.54
CA TRP A 415 -22.61 4.54 2.26
C TRP A 415 -24.11 4.50 1.97
N LEU A 416 -24.56 3.51 1.20
CA LEU A 416 -25.99 3.30 0.92
C LEU A 416 -26.75 2.91 2.19
N ALA A 417 -26.22 2.00 3.00
CA ALA A 417 -26.84 1.57 4.26
C ALA A 417 -27.08 2.76 5.22
N ARG A 418 -26.06 3.62 5.39
CA ARG A 418 -26.18 4.86 6.19
C ARG A 418 -27.24 5.80 5.66
N ARG A 419 -27.34 5.97 4.34
CA ARG A 419 -28.35 6.84 3.72
C ARG A 419 -29.77 6.31 3.80
N LEU A 420 -29.94 4.99 3.70
CA LEU A 420 -31.24 4.34 3.79
C LEU A 420 -31.74 4.17 5.23
N GLY A 421 -30.92 4.51 6.23
CA GLY A 421 -31.25 4.38 7.64
C GLY A 421 -31.25 2.93 8.15
N SER A 422 -30.57 2.04 7.42
CA SER A 422 -30.50 0.59 7.71
C SER A 422 -29.52 0.24 8.84
N ASP A 423 -28.71 1.20 9.31
CA ASP A 423 -27.76 1.03 10.42
C ASP A 423 -28.41 1.21 11.82
N LYS A 424 -29.62 0.68 12.01
CA LYS A 424 -30.27 0.62 13.33
C LYS A 424 -30.31 -0.80 13.89
#